data_AF-A0A0F9FI96-F1
#
_entry.id   AF-A0A0F9FI96-F1
#
_cell.length_a   1.000
_cell.length_b   1.000
_cell.length_c   1.000
_cell.angle_alpha   90.00
_cell.angle_beta   90.00
_cell.angle_gamma   90.00
#
_symmetry.space_group_name_H-M   'P 1'
#
loop_
_entity.id
_entity.type
_entity.pdbx_description
1 polymer ?
#
loop_
_entity_poly.entity_id
_entity_poly.type
_entity_poly.pdbx_seq_one_letter_code
_entity_poly.pdbx_strand_id
1 'polypeptide(L)'
;MPRRPLHPCRQQGCPALVEQRYCDRHRKEADATDRDRRGSAASRGYDKDHRRWREAVLARDPACVECLEHGNVTPAVVADHIIPLSEGGTWHLENGQGLCIPCHNRKTMRERRERGKLGARGSCKPMIHNKIPPGAKNSS
;
A
#
# COMPACT_ATOMS: atom_id res chain seq x y z
N MET A 1 18.17 14.95 -37.67
CA MET A 1 17.08 13.95 -37.53
C MET A 1 15.78 14.59 -37.99
N PRO A 2 14.97 13.94 -38.84
CA PRO A 2 13.70 14.51 -39.28
C PRO A 2 12.72 14.61 -38.10
N ARG A 3 12.04 15.74 -37.97
CA ARG A 3 11.00 15.92 -36.95
C ARG A 3 9.76 15.14 -37.37
N ARG A 4 9.07 14.56 -36.38
CA ARG A 4 7.79 13.89 -36.61
C ARG A 4 6.76 14.91 -37.14
N PRO A 5 6.04 14.61 -38.22
CA PRO A 5 4.97 15.47 -38.70
C PRO A 5 3.88 15.67 -37.64
N LEU A 6 3.29 16.87 -37.62
CA LEU A 6 2.12 17.15 -36.81
C LEU A 6 0.93 16.32 -37.28
N HIS A 7 0.08 15.89 -36.35
CA HIS A 7 -1.11 15.11 -36.64
C HIS A 7 -2.34 15.72 -35.95
N PRO A 8 -3.57 15.46 -36.45
CA PRO A 8 -4.77 15.96 -35.81
C PRO A 8 -4.92 15.45 -34.38
N CYS A 9 -5.42 16.32 -33.50
CA CYS A 9 -5.79 15.98 -32.15
C CYS A 9 -6.81 14.83 -32.14
N ARG A 10 -6.62 13.83 -31.28
CA ARG A 10 -7.48 12.62 -31.24
C ARG A 10 -8.92 12.89 -30.74
N GLN A 11 -9.23 14.09 -30.27
CA GLN A 11 -10.60 14.46 -29.88
C GLN A 11 -11.48 14.61 -31.12
N GLN A 12 -12.64 13.96 -31.13
CA GLN A 12 -13.60 14.04 -32.23
C GLN A 12 -13.97 15.50 -32.54
N GLY A 13 -13.86 15.89 -33.82
CA GLY A 13 -14.20 17.23 -34.29
C GLY A 13 -13.17 18.33 -33.96
N CYS A 14 -12.00 18.01 -33.39
CA CYS A 14 -10.97 19.01 -33.13
C CYS A 14 -10.05 19.22 -34.35
N PRO A 15 -9.94 20.44 -34.91
CA PRO A 15 -9.07 20.72 -36.05
C PRO A 15 -7.59 20.96 -35.69
N ALA A 16 -7.22 20.91 -34.40
CA ALA A 16 -5.87 21.26 -33.95
C ALA A 16 -4.83 20.22 -34.38
N LEU A 17 -3.71 20.69 -34.93
CA LEU A 17 -2.53 19.87 -35.24
C LEU A 17 -1.55 19.86 -34.07
N VAL A 18 -1.06 18.68 -33.70
CA VAL A 18 -0.30 18.44 -32.47
C VAL A 18 0.86 17.47 -32.70
N GLU A 19 1.90 17.58 -31.88
CA GLU A 19 3.02 16.62 -31.85
C GLU A 19 2.69 15.37 -31.03
N GLN A 20 1.72 15.49 -30.11
CA GLN A 20 1.30 14.48 -29.13
C GLN A 20 -0.16 14.08 -29.34
N ARG A 21 -0.69 13.16 -28.53
CA ARG A 21 -2.06 12.62 -28.67
C ARG A 21 -3.19 13.66 -28.67
N TYR A 22 -3.07 14.73 -27.89
CA TYR A 22 -4.11 15.76 -27.69
C TYR A 22 -3.51 17.16 -27.68
N CYS A 23 -4.31 18.17 -28.06
CA CYS A 23 -3.96 19.57 -27.86
C CYS A 23 -4.05 19.94 -26.37
N ASP A 24 -3.48 21.09 -25.99
CA ASP A 24 -3.44 21.50 -24.58
C ASP A 24 -4.80 21.53 -23.90
N ARG A 25 -5.86 21.91 -24.64
CA ARG A 25 -7.24 21.90 -24.15
C ARG A 25 -7.70 20.47 -23.82
N HIS A 26 -7.65 19.56 -24.79
CA HIS A 26 -8.12 18.19 -24.59
C HIS A 26 -7.20 17.35 -23.70
N ARG A 27 -5.92 17.74 -23.55
CA ARG A 27 -5.03 17.17 -22.53
C ARG A 27 -5.55 17.51 -21.13
N LYS A 28 -5.86 18.78 -20.87
CA LYS A 28 -6.42 19.21 -19.57
C LYS A 28 -7.75 18.54 -19.26
N GLU A 29 -8.63 18.39 -20.25
CA GLU A 29 -9.91 17.68 -20.09
C GLU A 29 -9.71 16.19 -19.79
N ALA A 30 -8.80 15.52 -20.50
CA ALA A 30 -8.45 14.13 -20.24
C ALA A 30 -7.85 13.95 -18.84
N ASP A 31 -6.95 14.85 -18.43
CA ASP A 31 -6.34 14.85 -17.09
C ASP A 31 -7.40 15.11 -16.01
N ALA A 32 -8.34 16.03 -16.25
CA ALA A 32 -9.44 16.30 -15.31
C ALA A 32 -10.36 15.08 -15.16
N THR A 33 -10.73 14.43 -16.26
CA THR A 33 -11.55 13.20 -16.26
C THR A 33 -10.84 12.07 -15.52
N ASP A 34 -9.53 11.95 -15.71
CA ASP A 34 -8.71 10.95 -15.04
C ASP A 34 -8.57 11.22 -13.53
N ARG A 35 -8.39 12.49 -13.14
CA ARG A 35 -8.38 12.91 -11.73
C ARG A 35 -9.73 12.66 -11.04
N ASP A 36 -10.84 12.90 -11.74
CA ASP A 36 -12.19 12.63 -11.24
C ASP A 36 -12.39 11.12 -11.03
N ARG A 37 -12.08 10.30 -12.04
CA ARG A 37 -12.16 8.82 -11.96
C ARG A 37 -11.29 8.21 -10.88
N ARG A 38 -10.05 8.69 -10.73
CA ARG A 38 -9.11 8.17 -9.72
C ARG A 38 -9.33 8.76 -8.34
N GLY A 39 -10.00 9.90 -8.24
CA GLY A 39 -10.00 10.74 -7.05
C GLY A 39 -8.62 11.36 -6.75
N SER A 40 -8.62 12.37 -5.88
CA SER A 40 -7.39 12.92 -5.31
C SER A 40 -6.62 11.86 -4.49
N ALA A 41 -5.31 12.06 -4.29
CA ALA A 41 -4.52 11.19 -3.40
C ALA A 41 -5.09 11.18 -1.97
N ALA A 42 -5.68 12.30 -1.54
CA ALA A 42 -6.36 12.45 -0.26
C ALA A 42 -7.69 11.67 -0.19
N SER A 43 -8.46 11.62 -1.28
CA SER A 43 -9.73 10.86 -1.30
C SER A 43 -9.53 9.34 -1.46
N ARG A 44 -8.29 8.87 -1.67
CA ARG A 44 -7.93 7.45 -1.80
C ARG A 44 -7.42 6.81 -0.50
N GLY A 45 -7.57 7.48 0.65
CA GLY A 45 -7.27 6.90 1.96
C GLY A 45 -5.78 6.83 2.33
N TYR A 46 -4.92 7.61 1.67
CA TYR A 46 -3.56 7.87 2.15
C TYR A 46 -3.58 9.11 3.06
N ASP A 47 -4.44 9.02 4.07
CA ASP A 47 -4.82 10.11 4.94
C ASP A 47 -3.68 10.46 5.88
N LYS A 48 -3.67 11.69 6.39
CA LYS A 48 -2.68 12.17 7.38
C LYS A 48 -2.51 11.17 8.54
N ASP A 49 -3.58 10.44 8.86
CA ASP A 49 -3.61 9.39 9.87
C ASP A 49 -2.72 8.20 9.52
N HIS A 50 -2.70 7.75 8.27
CA HIS A 50 -1.77 6.70 7.82
C HIS A 50 -0.32 7.15 7.95
N ARG A 51 -0.01 8.41 7.57
CA ARG A 51 1.34 8.95 7.72
C ARG A 51 1.77 8.98 9.18
N ARG A 52 0.90 9.51 10.06
CA ARG A 52 1.14 9.58 11.50
C ARG A 52 1.32 8.19 12.11
N TRP A 53 0.46 7.24 11.74
CA TRP A 53 0.57 5.86 12.19
C TRP A 53 1.89 5.22 11.73
N ARG A 54 2.25 5.38 10.45
CA ARG A 54 3.50 4.87 9.89
C ARG A 54 4.72 5.42 10.63
N GLU A 55 4.75 6.73 10.87
CA GLU A 55 5.83 7.38 11.62
C GLU A 55 5.94 6.82 13.03
N ALA A 56 4.81 6.64 13.73
CA ALA A 56 4.80 6.06 15.07
C ALA A 56 5.27 4.59 15.09
N VAL A 57 4.86 3.78 14.12
CA VAL A 57 5.30 2.37 14.01
C VAL A 57 6.80 2.29 13.77
N LEU A 58 7.33 3.07 12.83
CA LEU A 58 8.77 3.03 12.51
C LEU A 58 9.65 3.69 13.58
N ALA A 59 9.11 4.63 14.36
CA ALA A 59 9.80 5.16 15.54
C ALA A 59 9.90 4.12 16.66
N ARG A 60 8.86 3.31 16.87
CA ARG A 60 8.85 2.21 17.82
C ARG A 60 9.74 1.04 17.35
N ASP A 61 9.64 0.69 16.08
CA ASP A 61 10.32 -0.44 15.45
C ASP A 61 11.32 0.06 14.38
N PRO A 62 12.49 0.60 14.78
CA PRO A 62 13.47 1.11 13.82
C PRO A 62 14.14 -0.01 13.00
N ALA A 63 14.12 -1.25 13.50
CA ALA A 63 14.63 -2.44 12.84
C ALA A 63 13.50 -3.43 12.53
N CYS A 64 13.68 -4.20 11.46
CA CYS A 64 12.72 -5.21 11.01
C CYS A 64 12.52 -6.28 12.08
N VAL A 65 11.29 -6.41 12.58
CA VAL A 65 10.96 -7.35 13.67
C VAL A 65 11.23 -8.80 13.29
N GLU A 66 10.92 -9.20 12.05
CA GLU A 66 11.17 -10.57 11.55
C GLU A 66 12.68 -10.84 11.41
N CYS A 67 13.48 -9.85 11.02
CA CYS A 67 14.93 -10.03 10.96
C CYS A 67 15.53 -10.18 12.36
N LEU A 68 15.05 -9.38 13.33
CA LEU A 68 15.51 -9.44 14.72
C LEU A 68 15.24 -10.80 15.36
N GLU A 69 14.09 -11.42 15.09
CA GLU A 69 13.78 -12.79 15.52
C GLU A 69 14.78 -13.83 14.99
N HIS A 70 15.39 -13.55 13.83
CA HIS A 70 16.43 -14.36 13.22
C HIS A 70 17.86 -13.92 13.58
N GLY A 71 18.03 -13.01 14.55
CA GLY A 71 19.33 -12.51 14.98
C GLY A 71 19.99 -11.53 14.01
N ASN A 72 19.25 -11.01 13.03
CA ASN A 72 19.75 -10.05 12.03
C ASN A 72 19.19 -8.65 12.30
N VAL A 73 20.04 -7.62 12.19
CA VAL A 73 19.59 -6.23 12.30
C VAL A 73 19.49 -5.65 10.89
N THR A 74 18.27 -5.33 10.46
CA THR A 74 18.00 -4.69 9.16
C THR A 74 17.03 -3.54 9.39
N PRO A 75 17.24 -2.35 8.79
CA PRO A 75 16.34 -1.22 9.00
C PRO A 75 14.92 -1.53 8.53
N ALA A 76 13.94 -1.17 9.36
CA ALA A 76 12.54 -1.19 8.96
C ALA A 76 12.25 0.05 8.10
N VAL A 77 11.61 -0.15 6.96
CA VAL A 77 11.22 0.93 6.04
C VAL A 77 9.74 0.93 5.71
N VAL A 78 9.05 -0.16 6.06
CA VAL A 78 7.61 -0.35 5.86
C VAL A 78 6.95 -0.54 7.22
N ALA A 79 5.88 0.21 7.48
CA ALA A 79 4.96 -0.08 8.58
C ALA A 79 3.84 -0.96 8.01
N ASP A 80 3.69 -2.15 8.57
CA ASP A 80 2.72 -3.13 8.10
C ASP A 80 1.77 -3.54 9.22
N HIS A 81 0.56 -3.96 8.88
CA HIS A 81 -0.40 -4.42 9.88
C HIS A 81 -0.17 -5.90 10.18
N ILE A 82 -0.09 -6.30 11.46
CA ILE A 82 -0.01 -7.71 11.87
C ILE A 82 -1.26 -8.46 11.39
N ILE A 83 -2.44 -7.93 11.71
CA ILE A 83 -3.71 -8.38 11.15
C ILE A 83 -4.10 -7.39 10.04
N PRO A 84 -4.26 -7.83 8.79
CA PRO A 84 -4.67 -6.95 7.70
C PRO A 84 -6.01 -6.25 8.00
N LEU A 85 -6.15 -5.00 7.57
CA LEU A 85 -7.42 -4.25 7.70
C LEU A 85 -8.61 -4.99 7.07
N SER A 86 -8.38 -5.71 5.97
CA SER A 86 -9.40 -6.52 5.29
C SER A 86 -9.91 -7.70 6.13
N GLU A 87 -9.18 -8.08 7.17
CA GLU A 87 -9.49 -9.19 8.07
C GLU A 87 -9.91 -8.70 9.47
N GLY A 88 -10.22 -7.40 9.60
CA GLY A 88 -10.61 -6.80 10.87
C GLY A 88 -9.44 -6.21 11.67
N GLY A 89 -8.28 -6.05 11.04
CA GLY A 89 -7.16 -5.31 11.61
C GLY A 89 -7.53 -3.87 11.93
N THR A 90 -6.82 -3.29 12.90
CA THR A 90 -7.03 -1.90 13.35
C THR A 90 -5.79 -1.05 13.06
N TRP A 91 -5.98 0.27 13.08
CA TRP A 91 -4.90 1.25 13.04
C TRP A 91 -4.25 1.49 14.42
N HIS A 92 -4.49 0.61 15.40
CA HIS A 92 -3.78 0.70 16.67
C HIS A 92 -2.29 0.42 16.47
N LEU A 93 -1.45 1.11 17.24
CA LEU A 93 -0.01 0.97 17.13
C LEU A 93 0.43 -0.48 17.39
N GLU A 94 -0.24 -1.17 18.32
CA GLU A 94 -0.02 -2.58 18.65
C GLU A 94 -0.25 -3.54 17.47
N ASN A 95 -1.14 -3.18 16.54
CA ASN A 95 -1.36 -3.95 15.32
C ASN A 95 -0.38 -3.55 14.19
N GLY A 96 0.48 -2.56 14.41
CA GLY A 96 1.56 -2.22 13.48
C GLY A 96 2.84 -3.00 13.76
N GLN A 97 3.65 -3.24 12.75
CA GLN A 97 5.00 -3.78 12.87
C GLN A 97 5.94 -3.15 11.83
N GLY A 98 7.19 -2.88 12.23
CA GLY A 98 8.24 -2.41 11.34
C GLY A 98 8.89 -3.56 10.57
N LEU A 99 8.88 -3.50 9.23
CA LEU A 99 9.47 -4.52 8.36
C LEU A 99 10.41 -3.93 7.31
N CYS A 100 11.40 -4.73 6.91
CA CYS A 100 12.17 -4.48 5.69
C CYS A 100 11.36 -4.93 4.45
N ILE A 101 11.71 -4.41 3.27
CA ILE A 101 10.99 -4.72 2.02
C ILE A 101 10.92 -6.24 1.74
N PRO A 102 12.01 -7.03 1.89
CA PRO A 102 11.95 -8.47 1.66
C PRO A 102 10.95 -9.21 2.57
N CYS A 103 10.96 -8.91 3.87
CA CYS A 103 10.05 -9.52 4.86
C CYS A 103 8.60 -9.12 4.61
N HIS A 104 8.35 -7.83 4.35
CA HIS A 104 7.03 -7.34 3.98
C HIS A 104 6.46 -8.06 2.73
N ASN A 105 7.26 -8.21 1.68
CA ASN A 105 6.84 -8.90 0.46
C ASN A 105 6.54 -10.38 0.73
N ARG A 106 7.33 -11.03 1.58
CA ARG A 106 7.11 -12.43 2.01
C ARG A 106 5.80 -12.59 2.76
N LYS A 107 5.50 -11.70 3.71
CA LYS A 107 4.23 -11.66 4.44
C LYS A 107 3.05 -11.45 3.49
N THR A 108 3.13 -10.45 2.61
CA THR A 108 2.09 -10.19 1.59
C THR A 108 1.81 -11.43 0.73
N MET A 109 2.85 -12.14 0.30
CA MET A 109 2.69 -13.37 -0.50
C MET A 109 2.04 -14.50 0.29
N ARG A 110 2.39 -14.66 1.58
CA ARG A 110 1.78 -15.65 2.48
C ARG A 110 0.29 -15.38 2.67
N GLU A 111 -0.09 -14.15 3.01
CA GLU A 111 -1.49 -13.75 3.20
C GLU A 111 -2.32 -13.91 1.92
N ARG A 112 -1.75 -13.52 0.76
CA ARG A 112 -2.40 -13.75 -0.55
C ARG A 112 -2.66 -15.23 -0.81
N ARG A 113 -1.71 -16.11 -0.49
CA ARG A 113 -1.87 -17.56 -0.64
C ARG A 113 -2.93 -18.10 0.30
N GLU A 114 -2.96 -17.63 1.54
CA GLU A 114 -3.97 -18.04 2.54
C GLU A 114 -5.37 -17.61 2.12
N ARG A 115 -5.55 -16.38 1.63
CA ARG A 115 -6.81 -15.91 1.05
C ARG A 115 -7.21 -16.72 -0.21
N GLY A 116 -6.26 -17.06 -1.06
CA GLY A 116 -6.51 -17.92 -2.23
C GLY A 116 -6.97 -19.33 -1.85
N LYS A 117 -6.49 -19.88 -0.72
CA LYS A 117 -6.94 -21.18 -0.18
C LYS A 117 -8.36 -21.11 0.41
N LEU A 118 -8.74 -19.99 1.02
CA LEU A 118 -10.09 -19.75 1.56
C LEU A 118 -11.16 -19.62 0.47
N GLY A 119 -10.80 -19.22 -0.75
CA GLY A 119 -11.70 -19.25 -1.91
C GLY A 119 -11.96 -20.64 -2.49
N ALA A 120 -11.11 -21.63 -2.17
CA ALA A 120 -11.19 -23.00 -2.69
C ALA A 120 -11.83 -24.00 -1.71
N ARG A 121 -12.11 -23.60 -0.47
CA ARG A 121 -12.73 -24.46 0.55
C ARG A 121 -13.89 -23.72 1.18
N GLY A 122 -15.10 -24.16 0.86
CA GLY A 122 -16.30 -23.75 1.59
C GLY A 122 -16.08 -23.89 3.10
N SER A 123 -16.41 -22.82 3.82
CA SER A 123 -16.71 -22.74 5.25
C SER A 123 -16.10 -23.84 6.15
N CYS A 124 -14.97 -23.55 6.77
CA CYS A 124 -14.66 -23.97 8.15
C CYS A 124 -13.48 -23.13 8.65
N LYS A 125 -13.75 -22.16 9.53
CA LYS A 125 -12.75 -21.28 10.15
C LYS A 125 -11.72 -22.13 10.93
N PRO A 126 -10.41 -22.02 10.67
CA PRO A 126 -9.43 -22.55 11.61
C PRO A 126 -9.33 -21.64 12.83
N MET A 127 -9.40 -22.24 14.02
CA MET A 127 -9.13 -21.57 15.29
C MET A 127 -7.66 -21.14 15.35
N ILE A 128 -7.43 -19.83 15.39
CA ILE A 128 -6.11 -19.26 15.68
C ILE A 128 -5.73 -19.58 17.13
N HIS A 129 -4.68 -20.37 17.30
CA HIS A 129 -4.09 -20.63 18.61
C HIS A 129 -3.38 -19.37 19.08
N ASN A 130 -3.95 -18.78 20.13
CA ASN A 130 -3.44 -17.61 20.82
C ASN A 130 -2.05 -17.93 21.41
N LYS A 131 -1.00 -17.28 20.92
CA LYS A 131 0.30 -17.20 21.62
C LYS A 131 0.69 -15.72 21.74
N ILE A 132 -0.05 -15.01 22.57
CA ILE A 132 0.47 -13.83 23.25
C ILE A 132 1.47 -14.36 24.29
N PRO A 133 2.78 -14.07 24.20
CA PRO A 133 3.69 -14.36 25.30
C PRO A 133 3.34 -13.44 26.49
N PRO A 134 3.25 -13.95 27.73
CA PRO A 134 2.95 -13.12 28.89
C PRO A 134 4.17 -12.30 29.32
N GLY A 135 3.97 -10.99 29.43
CA GLY A 135 4.49 -10.15 30.52
C GLY A 135 5.99 -9.81 30.54
N ALA A 136 6.27 -8.51 30.44
CA ALA A 136 7.34 -7.88 31.22
C ALA A 136 6.79 -6.59 31.84
N LYS A 137 6.23 -6.74 33.04
CA LYS A 137 6.18 -5.64 34.02
C LYS A 137 7.62 -5.41 34.49
N ASN A 138 7.96 -4.17 34.84
CA ASN A 138 8.89 -3.70 35.88
C ASN A 138 9.03 -2.18 35.69
N SER A 139 8.26 -1.36 36.41
CA SER A 139 8.64 -0.66 37.65
C SER A 139 9.73 0.41 37.48
N SER A 140 9.30 1.68 37.54
CA SER A 140 9.83 2.73 38.43
C SER A 140 8.72 3.74 38.68
#